data_AF-A0A7Y2G7J5-F1
#
_entry.id   AF-A0A7Y2G7J5-F1
#
_cell.length_a   1.000
_cell.length_b   1.000
_cell.length_c   1.000
_cell.angle_alpha   90.00
_cell.angle_beta   90.00
_cell.angle_gamma   90.00
#
_symmetry.space_group_name_H-M   'P 1'
#
loop_
_entity.id
_entity.type
_entity.pdbx_description
1 polymer ?
#
loop_
_entity_poly.entity_id
_entity_poly.type
_entity_poly.pdbx_seq_one_letter_code
_entity_poly.pdbx_strand_id
1 'polypeptide(L)'
;VGEGPTGVALDEVRNKLYVVNRFDSDLSVVDLTDDSSVLLPLGFDPSDSKITDGRWLLYDAEGTSAHGDISCASCHVFGEMDNIAWELGSPNGTFVNPVNPLGSGFHPIKGPMATQTLKGLSNNAPFHWRGDFAVFSDFNNAFVALQGRQNPIAPALMTDFEEFVQTLITTPNPNRNIDDTMPISFNGGDPARGEQLFSTGGLFQVIGVSECVDCHILPTGARGTVIPPINVEGTQDMVVPHLRNLHKKTGFDPKSPQTKRGFGFLHDGTFADLRTYFKNFPVFTFNDDTERIDVEAFMMCFGGGPHPATGAQWTMDGTNGQARVDTLVAEADLGVIGLIAKGRDGSGQMRGYAYLGSGLWRPDRAAEPDTDLPTLAATAGPGTELTFTAVLPGEEFRLGVDRDDDGFLDRDERDVSADPDDPLSTPATVVGASVFANAPGPALWMTGQNPTRSLSRMGYSLGRTGPARIEVFDIAGRRVQTLVNNPAAAAGRFESVWDLRDSRGRQVSSGTYFVRLSTPQGTTGKRVVVLR
;
A
#
# COMPACT_ATOMS: atom_id res chain seq x y z
N VAL A 1 -24.04 7.17 -15.29
CA VAL A 1 -22.58 7.13 -15.04
C VAL A 1 -22.04 5.82 -15.59
N GLY A 2 -20.73 5.72 -15.85
CA GLY A 2 -20.08 4.49 -16.33
C GLY A 2 -19.85 3.44 -15.24
N GLU A 3 -19.03 2.45 -15.52
CA GLU A 3 -18.75 1.30 -14.64
C GLU A 3 -17.76 1.62 -13.51
N GLY A 4 -18.10 1.17 -12.31
CA GLY A 4 -17.30 1.38 -11.11
C GLY A 4 -17.16 2.86 -10.70
N PRO A 5 -18.27 3.59 -10.44
CA PRO A 5 -18.19 4.98 -9.98
C PRO A 5 -17.56 5.07 -8.57
N THR A 6 -16.40 5.71 -8.43
CA THR A 6 -15.64 5.73 -7.15
C THR A 6 -15.20 7.11 -6.65
N GLY A 7 -15.71 8.20 -7.20
CA GLY A 7 -15.42 9.55 -6.74
C GLY A 7 -16.40 10.55 -7.32
N VAL A 8 -16.67 11.63 -6.59
CA VAL A 8 -17.65 12.64 -7.01
C VAL A 8 -17.12 14.05 -6.73
N ALA A 9 -17.25 14.93 -7.71
CA ALA A 9 -17.00 16.36 -7.55
C ALA A 9 -18.20 17.15 -8.07
N LEU A 10 -18.73 18.04 -7.23
CA LEU A 10 -19.87 18.88 -7.54
C LEU A 10 -19.40 20.28 -7.90
N ASP A 11 -19.78 20.76 -9.08
CA ASP A 11 -19.64 22.15 -9.51
C ASP A 11 -21.01 22.81 -9.54
N GLU A 12 -21.40 23.39 -8.40
CA GLU A 12 -22.70 24.05 -8.22
C GLU A 12 -22.87 25.25 -9.16
N VAL A 13 -21.78 25.96 -9.50
CA VAL A 13 -21.84 27.16 -10.35
C VAL A 13 -22.19 26.79 -11.79
N ARG A 14 -21.66 25.66 -12.28
CA ARG A 14 -21.94 25.16 -13.63
C ARG A 14 -23.07 24.14 -13.68
N ASN A 15 -23.66 23.79 -12.55
CA ASN A 15 -24.67 22.75 -12.38
C ASN A 15 -24.21 21.38 -12.93
N LYS A 16 -22.95 21.00 -12.66
CA LYS A 16 -22.33 19.76 -13.13
C LYS A 16 -21.88 18.86 -11.97
N LEU A 17 -22.05 17.56 -12.15
CA LEU A 17 -21.47 16.53 -11.30
C LEU A 17 -20.48 15.70 -12.11
N TYR A 18 -19.27 15.56 -11.59
CA TYR A 18 -18.21 14.76 -12.20
C TYR A 18 -18.03 13.48 -11.40
N VAL A 19 -18.13 12.32 -12.06
CA VAL A 19 -17.99 11.01 -11.43
C VAL A 19 -16.91 10.21 -12.15
N VAL A 20 -15.88 9.79 -11.42
CA VAL A 20 -14.83 8.92 -11.98
C VAL A 20 -15.34 7.49 -12.01
N ASN A 21 -15.34 6.88 -13.19
CA ASN A 21 -15.71 5.49 -13.41
C ASN A 21 -14.43 4.68 -13.53
N ARG A 22 -14.06 4.00 -12.45
CA ARG A 22 -12.73 3.43 -12.26
C ARG A 22 -12.49 2.16 -13.06
N PHE A 23 -13.56 1.48 -13.52
CA PHE A 23 -13.45 0.28 -14.34
C PHE A 23 -13.33 0.63 -15.82
N ASP A 24 -14.12 1.60 -16.29
CA ASP A 24 -14.07 2.07 -17.68
C ASP A 24 -12.94 3.07 -17.94
N SER A 25 -12.30 3.57 -16.88
CA SER A 25 -11.28 4.63 -16.96
C SER A 25 -11.79 5.86 -17.72
N ASP A 26 -13.01 6.29 -17.38
CA ASP A 26 -13.66 7.47 -17.92
C ASP A 26 -14.33 8.33 -16.83
N LEU A 27 -14.71 9.54 -17.19
CA LEU A 27 -15.36 10.54 -16.35
C LEU A 27 -16.78 10.77 -16.85
N SER A 28 -17.76 10.45 -16.01
CA SER A 28 -19.13 10.87 -16.24
C SER A 28 -19.28 12.34 -15.87
N VAL A 29 -19.69 13.18 -16.82
CA VAL A 29 -20.09 14.57 -16.59
C VAL A 29 -21.61 14.63 -16.68
N VAL A 30 -22.26 14.72 -15.51
CA VAL A 30 -23.71 14.78 -15.37
C VAL A 30 -24.17 16.25 -15.32
N ASP A 31 -25.16 16.61 -16.11
CA ASP A 31 -25.90 17.86 -15.99
C ASP A 31 -27.00 17.70 -14.94
N LEU A 32 -26.96 18.52 -13.89
CA LEU A 32 -27.91 18.43 -12.78
C LEU A 32 -29.25 19.12 -13.08
N THR A 33 -29.42 19.69 -14.27
CA THR A 33 -30.68 20.31 -14.71
C THR A 33 -31.66 19.27 -15.24
N ASP A 34 -31.15 18.25 -15.94
CA ASP A 34 -31.94 17.24 -16.64
C ASP A 34 -31.43 15.80 -16.45
N ASP A 35 -30.44 15.61 -15.58
CA ASP A 35 -29.77 14.33 -15.27
C ASP A 35 -29.11 13.65 -16.48
N SER A 36 -28.90 14.38 -17.58
CA SER A 36 -28.15 13.87 -18.74
C SER A 36 -26.68 13.71 -18.39
N SER A 37 -25.98 12.78 -19.04
CA SER A 37 -24.54 12.60 -18.82
C SER A 37 -23.77 12.29 -20.09
N VAL A 38 -22.53 12.77 -20.14
CA VAL A 38 -21.56 12.40 -21.18
C VAL A 38 -20.36 11.72 -20.53
N LEU A 39 -19.78 10.73 -21.21
CA LEU A 39 -18.57 10.04 -20.78
C LEU A 39 -17.37 10.69 -21.48
N LEU A 40 -16.36 11.05 -20.70
CA LEU A 40 -15.08 11.56 -21.19
C LEU A 40 -13.98 10.57 -20.83
N PRO A 41 -13.25 9.97 -21.79
CA PRO A 41 -12.17 9.07 -21.46
C PRO A 41 -11.10 9.80 -20.63
N LEU A 42 -10.54 9.13 -19.62
CA LEU A 42 -9.45 9.67 -18.79
C LEU A 42 -8.06 9.43 -19.42
N GLY A 43 -8.00 8.75 -20.56
CA GLY A 43 -6.76 8.35 -21.24
C GLY A 43 -6.29 6.96 -20.82
N PHE A 44 -5.00 6.67 -21.01
CA PHE A 44 -4.38 5.42 -20.62
C PHE A 44 -4.52 5.13 -19.11
N ASP A 45 -4.90 3.89 -18.77
CA ASP A 45 -4.84 3.36 -17.40
C ASP A 45 -3.52 2.60 -17.19
N PRO A 46 -2.55 3.18 -16.47
CA PRO A 46 -1.25 2.54 -16.22
C PRO A 46 -1.31 1.45 -15.12
N SER A 47 -2.51 1.04 -14.69
CA SER A 47 -2.66 0.01 -13.67
C SER A 47 -2.12 -1.34 -14.20
N ASP A 48 -1.29 -2.01 -13.40
CA ASP A 48 -0.83 -3.39 -13.68
C ASP A 48 -2.03 -4.32 -13.91
N SER A 49 -1.92 -5.25 -14.86
CA SER A 49 -2.86 -6.35 -15.10
C SER A 49 -3.38 -7.03 -13.83
N LYS A 50 -2.53 -7.24 -12.81
CA LYS A 50 -2.93 -7.79 -11.50
C LYS A 50 -4.05 -7.02 -10.84
N ILE A 51 -4.14 -5.73 -11.14
CA ILE A 51 -5.18 -4.85 -10.63
C ILE A 51 -6.40 -4.90 -11.54
N THR A 52 -6.24 -4.71 -12.85
CA THR A 52 -7.37 -4.61 -13.78
C THR A 52 -8.11 -5.94 -13.96
N ASP A 53 -7.39 -7.07 -13.99
CA ASP A 53 -7.96 -8.40 -14.20
C ASP A 53 -8.76 -8.89 -12.98
N GLY A 54 -8.31 -8.58 -11.77
CA GLY A 54 -8.89 -9.07 -10.52
C GLY A 54 -9.84 -8.11 -9.80
N ARG A 55 -9.74 -6.79 -10.02
CA ARG A 55 -10.45 -5.78 -9.22
C ARG A 55 -11.96 -5.96 -9.22
N TRP A 56 -12.55 -6.26 -10.37
CA TRP A 56 -14.00 -6.33 -10.52
C TRP A 56 -14.63 -7.39 -9.60
N LEU A 57 -13.92 -8.49 -9.29
CA LEU A 57 -14.40 -9.56 -8.38
C LEU A 57 -14.65 -9.08 -6.94
N LEU A 58 -14.02 -7.98 -6.51
CA LEU A 58 -14.33 -7.36 -5.24
C LEU A 58 -15.72 -6.69 -5.25
N TYR A 59 -16.12 -6.11 -6.38
CA TYR A 59 -17.25 -5.17 -6.47
C TYR A 59 -18.49 -5.74 -7.15
N ASP A 60 -18.33 -6.66 -8.09
CA ASP A 60 -19.42 -7.17 -8.94
C ASP A 60 -20.38 -8.08 -8.19
N ALA A 61 -21.53 -7.56 -7.78
CA ALA A 61 -22.55 -8.37 -7.13
C ALA A 61 -23.30 -9.28 -8.13
N GLU A 62 -23.50 -8.83 -9.38
CA GLU A 62 -24.27 -9.53 -10.41
C GLU A 62 -23.60 -10.85 -10.80
N GLY A 63 -22.30 -10.79 -11.07
CA GLY A 63 -21.53 -11.96 -11.46
C GLY A 63 -20.95 -12.76 -10.30
N THR A 64 -20.97 -12.27 -9.05
CA THR A 64 -20.40 -13.00 -7.90
C THR A 64 -21.38 -13.43 -6.81
N SER A 65 -22.67 -13.08 -6.89
CA SER A 65 -23.69 -13.58 -5.95
C SER A 65 -24.87 -14.24 -6.66
N ALA A 66 -25.74 -14.92 -5.91
CA ALA A 66 -26.93 -15.55 -6.47
C ALA A 66 -28.04 -14.55 -6.85
N HIS A 67 -28.14 -13.45 -6.10
CA HIS A 67 -29.22 -12.47 -6.24
C HIS A 67 -28.78 -11.18 -6.91
N GLY A 68 -27.48 -10.99 -7.13
CA GLY A 68 -26.95 -9.79 -7.76
C GLY A 68 -26.87 -8.58 -6.82
N ASP A 69 -27.02 -8.76 -5.52
CA ASP A 69 -27.24 -7.69 -4.53
C ASP A 69 -26.13 -7.55 -3.48
N ILE A 70 -25.23 -8.53 -3.39
CA ILE A 70 -24.09 -8.52 -2.47
C ILE A 70 -22.79 -8.85 -3.20
N SER A 71 -21.72 -8.14 -2.88
CA SER A 71 -20.37 -8.48 -3.30
C SER A 71 -19.42 -8.45 -2.12
N CYS A 72 -18.16 -8.81 -2.33
CA CYS A 72 -17.14 -8.72 -1.29
C CYS A 72 -17.01 -7.27 -0.77
N ALA A 73 -17.19 -6.27 -1.64
CA ALA A 73 -17.13 -4.84 -1.32
C ALA A 73 -18.28 -4.37 -0.40
N SER A 74 -19.40 -5.10 -0.33
CA SER A 74 -20.51 -4.77 0.58
C SER A 74 -20.07 -4.79 2.04
N CYS A 75 -19.18 -5.72 2.41
CA CYS A 75 -18.58 -5.77 3.75
C CYS A 75 -17.17 -5.16 3.75
N HIS A 76 -16.38 -5.40 2.71
CA HIS A 76 -15.02 -4.88 2.54
C HIS A 76 -15.01 -3.60 1.70
N VAL A 77 -15.67 -2.55 2.19
CA VAL A 77 -15.86 -1.28 1.46
C VAL A 77 -14.51 -0.69 1.03
N PHE A 78 -14.25 -0.59 -0.28
CA PHE A 78 -12.94 -0.22 -0.85
C PHE A 78 -11.75 -1.06 -0.36
N GLY A 79 -11.99 -2.35 -0.09
CA GLY A 79 -11.02 -3.27 0.50
C GLY A 79 -10.79 -3.05 1.99
N GLU A 80 -11.60 -2.22 2.66
CA GLU A 80 -11.52 -1.96 4.10
C GLU A 80 -12.57 -2.78 4.86
N MET A 81 -13.36 -2.11 5.70
CA MET A 81 -14.29 -2.68 6.65
C MET A 81 -15.53 -1.78 6.73
N ASP A 82 -16.70 -2.40 6.74
CA ASP A 82 -18.00 -1.77 6.98
C ASP A 82 -18.21 -1.27 8.41
N ASN A 83 -17.35 -1.70 9.35
CA ASN A 83 -17.47 -1.46 10.80
C ASN A 83 -18.71 -2.10 11.41
N ILE A 84 -19.10 -3.25 10.88
CA ILE A 84 -20.21 -4.08 11.38
C ILE A 84 -19.64 -5.42 11.87
N ALA A 85 -20.24 -5.98 12.92
CA ALA A 85 -20.00 -7.36 13.33
C ALA A 85 -21.11 -8.28 12.79
N TRP A 86 -20.68 -9.39 12.20
CA TRP A 86 -21.57 -10.34 11.55
C TRP A 86 -21.53 -11.71 12.22
N GLU A 87 -22.68 -12.38 12.34
CA GLU A 87 -22.76 -13.80 12.66
C GLU A 87 -22.92 -14.60 11.36
N LEU A 88 -21.80 -14.92 10.70
CA LEU A 88 -21.77 -15.67 9.43
C LEU A 88 -21.35 -17.13 9.61
N GLY A 89 -21.81 -17.74 10.71
CA GLY A 89 -21.55 -19.13 11.02
C GLY A 89 -22.56 -20.09 10.41
N SER A 90 -22.24 -21.39 10.43
CA SER A 90 -23.17 -22.46 10.04
C SER A 90 -23.62 -23.24 11.27
N PRO A 91 -24.88 -23.07 11.74
CA PRO A 91 -25.39 -23.77 12.92
C PRO A 91 -25.43 -25.29 12.79
N ASN A 92 -25.62 -25.78 11.56
CA ASN A 92 -25.69 -27.22 11.26
C ASN A 92 -24.32 -27.82 10.88
N GLY A 93 -23.25 -27.03 10.97
CA GLY A 93 -21.91 -27.48 10.65
C GLY A 93 -21.34 -28.47 11.67
N THR A 94 -20.34 -29.25 11.28
CA THR A 94 -19.66 -30.19 12.18
C THR A 94 -18.40 -29.55 12.77
N PHE A 95 -18.09 -29.87 14.03
CA PHE A 95 -16.86 -29.41 14.68
C PHE A 95 -15.61 -29.76 13.87
N VAL A 96 -14.74 -28.77 13.69
CA VAL A 96 -13.47 -28.89 12.97
C VAL A 96 -12.36 -29.07 14.00
N ASN A 97 -11.67 -30.20 13.92
CA ASN A 97 -10.52 -30.47 14.78
C ASN A 97 -9.35 -29.53 14.45
N PRO A 98 -8.57 -29.12 15.44
CA PRO A 98 -7.43 -28.23 15.22
C PRO A 98 -6.37 -28.92 14.34
N VAL A 99 -5.82 -28.16 13.40
CA VAL A 99 -4.69 -28.62 12.56
C VAL A 99 -3.36 -28.57 13.34
N ASN A 100 -3.26 -27.71 14.37
CA ASN A 100 -2.11 -27.56 15.26
C ASN A 100 -2.38 -28.25 16.61
N PRO A 101 -1.43 -29.04 17.16
CA PRO A 101 -1.56 -29.67 18.49
C PRO A 101 -1.88 -28.72 19.65
N LEU A 102 -1.61 -27.41 19.50
CA LEU A 102 -1.91 -26.38 20.50
C LEU A 102 -3.26 -25.65 20.25
N GLY A 103 -3.94 -25.94 19.13
CA GLY A 103 -5.24 -25.33 18.82
C GLY A 103 -6.39 -26.01 19.54
N SER A 104 -7.48 -25.29 19.76
CA SER A 104 -8.70 -25.81 20.40
C SER A 104 -9.67 -26.49 19.43
N GLY A 105 -9.52 -26.23 18.13
CA GLY A 105 -10.55 -26.53 17.13
C GLY A 105 -11.74 -25.56 17.26
N PHE A 106 -12.73 -25.68 16.37
CA PHE A 106 -13.87 -24.78 16.39
C PHE A 106 -15.14 -25.40 15.80
N HIS A 107 -16.29 -24.99 16.35
CA HIS A 107 -17.58 -25.20 15.69
C HIS A 107 -17.74 -24.20 14.51
N PRO A 108 -18.50 -24.53 13.46
CA PRO A 108 -18.76 -23.59 12.37
C PRO A 108 -19.65 -22.39 12.73
N ILE A 109 -20.31 -22.41 13.90
CA ILE A 109 -20.86 -21.19 14.53
C ILE A 109 -19.69 -20.36 15.04
N LYS A 110 -19.61 -19.10 14.61
CA LYS A 110 -18.42 -18.28 14.84
C LYS A 110 -18.58 -17.32 16.01
N GLY A 111 -19.81 -16.90 16.32
CA GLY A 111 -20.00 -15.69 17.10
C GLY A 111 -19.93 -14.45 16.20
N PRO A 112 -20.33 -13.27 16.71
CA PRO A 112 -20.15 -12.00 16.02
C PRO A 112 -18.68 -11.75 15.68
N MET A 113 -18.43 -11.44 14.40
CA MET A 113 -17.11 -11.16 13.85
C MET A 113 -17.15 -9.87 13.03
N ALA A 114 -16.40 -8.86 13.45
CA ALA A 114 -16.22 -7.61 12.75
C ALA A 114 -15.46 -7.83 11.44
N THR A 115 -15.86 -7.16 10.37
CA THR A 115 -15.15 -7.26 9.09
C THR A 115 -13.69 -6.79 9.24
N GLN A 116 -12.73 -7.59 8.75
CA GLN A 116 -11.31 -7.21 8.70
C GLN A 116 -10.99 -6.50 7.38
N THR A 117 -9.97 -5.63 7.38
CA THR A 117 -9.50 -4.99 6.14
C THR A 117 -8.81 -6.02 5.24
N LEU A 118 -9.01 -5.90 3.93
CA LEU A 118 -8.23 -6.63 2.92
C LEU A 118 -6.88 -5.94 2.64
N LYS A 119 -6.71 -4.69 3.07
CA LYS A 119 -5.50 -3.92 2.81
C LYS A 119 -4.34 -4.38 3.67
N GLY A 120 -3.23 -4.71 3.01
CA GLY A 120 -2.01 -5.14 3.65
C GLY A 120 -2.06 -6.59 4.15
N LEU A 121 -2.90 -7.44 3.54
CA LEU A 121 -3.01 -8.86 3.88
C LEU A 121 -1.74 -9.69 3.59
N SER A 122 -0.84 -9.19 2.74
CA SER A 122 0.39 -9.89 2.37
C SER A 122 1.17 -10.38 3.60
N ASN A 123 1.46 -11.69 3.63
CA ASN A 123 2.08 -12.44 4.74
C ASN A 123 1.31 -12.54 6.06
N ASN A 124 0.01 -12.26 6.08
CA ASN A 124 -0.77 -12.38 7.32
C ASN A 124 -1.53 -13.71 7.44
N ALA A 125 -1.26 -14.68 6.56
CA ALA A 125 -1.82 -16.02 6.69
C ALA A 125 -1.42 -16.66 8.04
N PRO A 126 -2.29 -17.46 8.68
CA PRO A 126 -3.63 -17.81 8.22
C PRO A 126 -4.63 -16.65 8.36
N PHE A 127 -5.67 -16.66 7.53
CA PHE A 127 -6.64 -15.57 7.40
C PHE A 127 -7.93 -15.82 8.20
N HIS A 128 -8.76 -14.76 8.27
CA HIS A 128 -9.94 -14.65 9.12
C HIS A 128 -9.60 -14.69 10.63
N TRP A 129 -10.52 -14.23 11.48
CA TRP A 129 -10.27 -14.04 12.90
C TRP A 129 -9.79 -15.30 13.62
N ARG A 130 -10.15 -16.48 13.11
CA ARG A 130 -9.83 -17.78 13.72
C ARG A 130 -8.65 -18.50 13.08
N GLY A 131 -8.11 -17.96 11.97
CA GLY A 131 -7.06 -18.64 11.21
C GLY A 131 -7.56 -19.91 10.53
N ASP A 132 -8.85 -19.99 10.21
CA ASP A 132 -9.52 -21.13 9.59
C ASP A 132 -9.33 -21.19 8.06
N PHE A 133 -8.61 -20.22 7.49
CA PHE A 133 -8.20 -20.21 6.08
C PHE A 133 -6.68 -20.11 5.97
N ALA A 134 -6.05 -21.14 5.38
CA ALA A 134 -4.60 -21.21 5.27
C ALA A 134 -4.07 -20.37 4.11
N VAL A 135 -4.85 -20.28 3.02
CA VAL A 135 -4.52 -19.54 1.81
C VAL A 135 -5.71 -18.73 1.32
N PHE A 136 -5.49 -17.72 0.47
CA PHE A 136 -6.56 -16.84 0.01
C PHE A 136 -7.62 -17.60 -0.81
N SER A 137 -7.22 -18.62 -1.59
CA SER A 137 -8.15 -19.43 -2.37
C SER A 137 -9.16 -20.22 -1.52
N ASP A 138 -8.93 -20.40 -0.21
CA ASP A 138 -9.91 -21.01 0.69
C ASP A 138 -11.20 -20.15 0.83
N PHE A 139 -11.10 -18.83 0.58
CA PHE A 139 -12.26 -17.94 0.54
C PHE A 139 -13.19 -18.19 -0.65
N ASN A 140 -12.80 -19.02 -1.63
CA ASN A 140 -13.66 -19.35 -2.76
C ASN A 140 -14.99 -20.00 -2.30
N ASN A 141 -14.99 -20.70 -1.16
CA ASN A 141 -16.21 -21.24 -0.58
C ASN A 141 -17.20 -20.15 -0.12
N ALA A 142 -16.75 -18.93 0.18
CA ALA A 142 -17.64 -17.83 0.57
C ALA A 142 -18.58 -17.40 -0.57
N PHE A 143 -18.16 -17.52 -1.83
CA PHE A 143 -19.01 -17.27 -2.98
C PHE A 143 -20.24 -18.19 -3.02
N VAL A 144 -20.11 -19.42 -2.54
CA VAL A 144 -21.21 -20.40 -2.44
C VAL A 144 -21.94 -20.25 -1.10
N ALA A 145 -21.21 -20.35 0.00
CA ALA A 145 -21.78 -20.46 1.34
C ALA A 145 -22.33 -19.14 1.89
N LEU A 146 -21.81 -18.01 1.43
CA LEU A 146 -22.22 -16.67 1.89
C LEU A 146 -22.96 -15.89 0.81
N GLN A 147 -22.42 -15.82 -0.42
CA GLN A 147 -23.07 -15.11 -1.53
C GLN A 147 -24.10 -15.96 -2.29
N GLY A 148 -24.28 -17.23 -1.90
CA GLY A 148 -25.35 -18.10 -2.39
C GLY A 148 -25.15 -18.70 -3.77
N ARG A 149 -24.02 -18.48 -4.44
CA ARG A 149 -23.80 -19.00 -5.79
C ARG A 149 -23.94 -20.52 -5.84
N GLN A 150 -24.42 -21.02 -6.98
CA GLN A 150 -24.49 -22.45 -7.23
C GLN A 150 -23.10 -23.11 -7.27
N ASN A 151 -22.09 -22.42 -7.81
CA ASN A 151 -20.74 -22.94 -7.98
C ASN A 151 -19.69 -21.93 -7.49
N PRO A 152 -18.53 -22.42 -7.00
CA PRO A 152 -17.39 -21.57 -6.71
C PRO A 152 -16.92 -20.79 -7.94
N ILE A 153 -16.14 -19.72 -7.71
CA ILE A 153 -15.45 -18.99 -8.77
C ILE A 153 -14.36 -19.87 -9.38
N ALA A 154 -14.13 -19.72 -10.68
CA ALA A 154 -13.12 -20.49 -11.40
C ALA A 154 -11.72 -20.27 -10.78
N PRO A 155 -10.85 -21.29 -10.68
CA PRO A 155 -9.54 -21.15 -10.05
C PRO A 155 -8.65 -20.04 -10.64
N ALA A 156 -8.73 -19.81 -11.96
CA ALA A 156 -8.00 -18.72 -12.62
C ALA A 156 -8.46 -17.34 -12.09
N LEU A 157 -9.78 -17.09 -12.08
CA LEU A 157 -10.34 -15.85 -11.53
C LEU A 157 -10.04 -15.65 -10.04
N MET A 158 -9.98 -16.74 -9.25
CA MET A 158 -9.54 -16.64 -7.86
C MET A 158 -8.06 -16.26 -7.72
N THR A 159 -7.23 -16.64 -8.70
CA THR A 159 -5.82 -16.22 -8.77
C THR A 159 -5.75 -14.73 -9.09
N ASP A 160 -6.50 -14.26 -10.09
CA ASP A 160 -6.58 -12.83 -10.43
C ASP A 160 -7.07 -12.00 -9.23
N PHE A 161 -8.08 -12.51 -8.49
CA PHE A 161 -8.58 -11.84 -7.29
C PHE A 161 -7.54 -11.80 -6.17
N GLU A 162 -6.80 -12.90 -5.96
CA GLU A 162 -5.71 -12.94 -4.99
C GLU A 162 -4.63 -11.91 -5.34
N GLU A 163 -4.21 -11.87 -6.61
CA GLU A 163 -3.19 -10.92 -7.08
C GLU A 163 -3.65 -9.47 -6.88
N PHE A 164 -4.91 -9.15 -7.19
CA PHE A 164 -5.49 -7.84 -6.91
C PHE A 164 -5.48 -7.52 -5.41
N VAL A 165 -5.96 -8.42 -4.55
CA VAL A 165 -5.99 -8.17 -3.09
C VAL A 165 -4.58 -7.98 -2.54
N GLN A 166 -3.58 -8.68 -3.07
CA GLN A 166 -2.18 -8.49 -2.70
C GLN A 166 -1.61 -7.12 -3.08
N THR A 167 -2.21 -6.41 -4.05
CA THR A 167 -1.85 -5.01 -4.37
C THR A 167 -2.43 -3.99 -3.40
N LEU A 168 -3.44 -4.36 -2.59
CA LEU A 168 -4.08 -3.44 -1.67
C LEU A 168 -3.14 -3.14 -0.49
N ILE A 169 -2.63 -1.91 -0.44
CA ILE A 169 -1.79 -1.42 0.66
C ILE A 169 -2.62 -0.61 1.66
N THR A 170 -2.22 -0.61 2.94
CA THR A 170 -2.84 0.25 3.95
C THR A 170 -2.68 1.72 3.58
N THR A 171 -3.53 2.60 4.10
CA THR A 171 -3.30 4.05 3.96
C THR A 171 -2.27 4.54 4.98
N PRO A 172 -1.59 5.68 4.73
CA PRO A 172 -0.76 6.31 5.75
C PRO A 172 -1.59 6.60 7.01
N ASN A 173 -0.94 6.49 8.18
CA ASN A 173 -1.60 6.76 9.46
C ASN A 173 -1.65 8.29 9.68
N PRO A 174 -2.85 8.92 9.73
CA PRO A 174 -2.97 10.37 9.85
C PRO A 174 -2.58 10.90 11.24
N ASN A 175 -2.35 10.03 12.22
CA ASN A 175 -1.93 10.42 13.57
C ASN A 175 -0.41 10.57 13.70
N ARG A 176 0.35 10.26 12.64
CA ARG A 176 1.80 10.53 12.57
C ARG A 176 2.07 11.87 11.94
N ASN A 177 3.22 12.46 12.29
CA ASN A 177 3.72 13.64 11.61
C ASN A 177 4.12 13.30 10.17
N ILE A 178 4.26 14.32 9.33
CA ILE A 178 4.57 14.14 7.90
C ILE A 178 5.95 13.48 7.67
N ASP A 179 6.88 13.65 8.62
CA ASP A 179 8.22 13.04 8.67
C ASP A 179 8.23 11.65 9.35
N ASP A 180 7.05 11.03 9.49
CA ASP A 180 6.82 9.74 10.13
C ASP A 180 7.18 9.67 11.63
N THR A 181 7.56 10.79 12.25
CA THR A 181 7.70 10.85 13.69
C THR A 181 6.33 10.77 14.38
N MET A 182 6.32 10.29 15.62
CA MET A 182 5.11 10.33 16.44
C MET A 182 4.95 11.73 17.06
N PRO A 183 3.70 12.22 17.24
CA PRO A 183 3.48 13.48 17.94
C PRO A 183 3.96 13.38 19.39
N ILE A 184 4.37 14.50 19.98
CA ILE A 184 4.83 14.56 21.39
C ILE A 184 3.72 14.07 22.35
N SER A 185 2.45 14.31 22.01
CA SER A 185 1.32 13.73 22.72
C SER A 185 0.17 13.43 21.77
N PHE A 186 -0.55 12.34 22.05
CA PHE A 186 -1.78 11.97 21.35
C PHE A 186 -2.85 11.54 22.35
N ASN A 187 -4.02 12.19 22.31
CA ASN A 187 -5.16 11.96 23.22
C ASN A 187 -4.77 11.92 24.72
N GLY A 188 -3.78 12.74 25.12
CA GLY A 188 -3.29 12.84 26.50
C GLY A 188 -2.24 11.81 26.90
N GLY A 189 -1.77 10.95 25.98
CA GLY A 189 -0.65 10.05 26.19
C GLY A 189 0.61 10.46 25.42
N ASP A 190 1.74 9.88 25.80
CA ASP A 190 3.03 9.94 25.12
C ASP A 190 3.22 8.67 24.27
N PRO A 191 3.09 8.74 22.94
CA PRO A 191 3.23 7.58 22.07
C PRO A 191 4.66 7.03 22.01
N ALA A 192 5.70 7.82 22.29
CA ALA A 192 7.08 7.34 22.33
C ALA A 192 7.33 6.47 23.57
N ARG A 193 6.84 6.90 24.75
CA ARG A 193 6.85 6.04 25.94
C ARG A 193 5.93 4.82 25.75
N GLY A 194 4.81 4.99 25.07
CA GLY A 194 3.90 3.91 24.68
C GLY A 194 4.58 2.82 23.86
N GLU A 195 5.41 3.18 22.88
CA GLU A 195 6.19 2.23 22.07
C GLU A 195 7.19 1.43 22.92
N GLN A 196 7.86 2.10 23.86
CA GLN A 196 8.79 1.45 24.78
C GLN A 196 8.07 0.43 25.66
N LEU A 197 6.92 0.81 26.23
CA LEU A 197 6.09 -0.07 27.05
C LEU A 197 5.53 -1.24 26.22
N PHE A 198 5.10 -0.99 25.00
CA PHE A 198 4.63 -2.03 24.07
C PHE A 198 5.72 -3.07 23.76
N SER A 199 6.98 -2.63 23.70
CA SER A 199 8.10 -3.49 23.31
C SER A 199 8.81 -4.18 24.48
N THR A 200 8.78 -3.59 25.67
CA THR A 200 9.63 -4.00 26.81
C THR A 200 9.01 -3.75 28.19
N GLY A 201 7.73 -3.40 28.27
CA GLY A 201 7.06 -2.96 29.49
C GLY A 201 6.70 -4.06 30.50
N GLY A 202 6.79 -5.33 30.17
CA GLY A 202 6.38 -6.45 31.02
C GLY A 202 4.88 -6.45 31.31
N LEU A 203 4.06 -6.11 30.31
CA LEU A 203 2.65 -5.76 30.49
C LEU A 203 1.69 -6.96 30.59
N PHE A 204 2.20 -8.19 30.67
CA PHE A 204 1.38 -9.41 30.69
C PHE A 204 1.63 -10.28 31.93
N GLN A 205 0.55 -10.92 32.42
CA GLN A 205 0.61 -11.96 33.46
C GLN A 205 0.39 -13.38 32.91
N VAL A 206 0.76 -13.62 31.65
CA VAL A 206 0.59 -14.92 30.99
C VAL A 206 1.93 -15.63 30.90
N ILE A 207 1.97 -16.92 31.26
CA ILE A 207 3.20 -17.72 31.21
C ILE A 207 3.72 -17.76 29.76
N GLY A 208 4.95 -17.29 29.56
CA GLY A 208 5.64 -17.33 28.26
C GLY A 208 5.36 -16.12 27.34
N VAL A 209 4.61 -15.12 27.81
CA VAL A 209 4.37 -13.85 27.12
C VAL A 209 4.59 -12.72 28.13
N SER A 210 5.52 -11.82 27.84
CA SER A 210 5.85 -10.68 28.70
C SER A 210 5.46 -9.35 28.04
N GLU A 211 5.54 -9.29 26.71
CA GLU A 211 5.45 -8.04 25.95
C GLU A 211 4.40 -8.08 24.83
N CYS A 212 3.90 -6.92 24.43
CA CYS A 212 2.92 -6.86 23.33
C CYS A 212 3.54 -7.38 22.03
N VAL A 213 4.83 -7.10 21.82
CA VAL A 213 5.61 -7.53 20.66
C VAL A 213 5.80 -9.05 20.55
N ASP A 214 5.58 -9.81 21.62
CA ASP A 214 5.67 -11.28 21.57
C ASP A 214 4.61 -11.88 20.62
N CYS A 215 3.45 -11.21 20.55
CA CYS A 215 2.37 -11.52 19.62
C CYS A 215 2.32 -10.53 18.44
N HIS A 216 2.37 -9.23 18.74
CA HIS A 216 2.19 -8.13 17.79
C HIS A 216 3.52 -7.57 17.27
N ILE A 217 4.16 -8.31 16.37
CA ILE A 217 5.50 -7.97 15.89
C ILE A 217 5.52 -6.72 15.01
N LEU A 218 6.42 -5.79 15.33
CA LEU A 218 6.73 -4.62 14.51
C LEU A 218 7.38 -5.00 13.16
N PRO A 219 7.14 -4.24 12.08
CA PRO A 219 6.41 -2.97 12.05
C PRO A 219 4.91 -3.09 11.78
N THR A 220 4.39 -4.28 11.47
CA THR A 220 2.98 -4.45 11.04
C THR A 220 2.02 -4.74 12.19
N GLY A 221 2.54 -5.26 13.30
CA GLY A 221 1.77 -5.76 14.43
C GLY A 221 1.26 -7.20 14.25
N ALA A 222 1.72 -7.92 13.21
CA ALA A 222 1.30 -9.30 12.95
C ALA A 222 2.37 -10.14 12.24
N ARG A 223 2.31 -11.46 12.45
CA ARG A 223 3.14 -12.48 11.75
C ARG A 223 2.39 -13.79 11.44
N GLY A 224 1.06 -13.76 11.41
CA GLY A 224 0.24 -14.98 11.32
C GLY A 224 0.22 -15.81 12.61
N THR A 225 0.52 -15.20 13.77
CA THR A 225 0.41 -15.88 15.07
C THR A 225 -1.06 -16.21 15.34
N VAL A 226 -1.35 -17.46 15.68
CA VAL A 226 -2.65 -17.88 16.23
C VAL A 226 -2.47 -18.11 17.74
N ILE A 227 -3.30 -17.46 18.55
CA ILE A 227 -3.28 -17.59 20.00
C ILE A 227 -4.49 -18.36 20.50
N PRO A 228 -4.31 -19.25 21.49
CA PRO A 228 -5.41 -20.03 22.03
C PRO A 228 -6.34 -19.15 22.90
N PRO A 229 -7.60 -19.57 23.09
CA PRO A 229 -8.60 -18.78 23.81
C PRO A 229 -8.19 -18.37 25.23
N ILE A 230 -7.34 -19.15 25.90
CA ILE A 230 -6.84 -18.84 27.24
C ILE A 230 -6.02 -17.53 27.30
N ASN A 231 -5.43 -17.10 26.18
CA ASN A 231 -4.68 -15.85 26.09
C ASN A 231 -5.56 -14.63 25.82
N VAL A 232 -6.80 -14.84 25.38
CA VAL A 232 -7.75 -13.79 24.96
C VAL A 232 -9.13 -13.96 25.58
N GLU A 233 -9.21 -14.58 26.78
CA GLU A 233 -10.45 -14.98 27.49
C GLU A 233 -11.61 -15.35 26.55
N GLY A 234 -11.27 -16.05 25.48
CA GLY A 234 -12.16 -16.35 24.38
C GLY A 234 -12.69 -17.78 24.47
N THR A 235 -13.51 -18.16 23.49
CA THR A 235 -14.03 -19.52 23.35
C THR A 235 -13.35 -20.31 22.23
N GLN A 236 -12.48 -19.66 21.46
CA GLN A 236 -11.88 -20.20 20.24
C GLN A 236 -10.52 -19.54 19.96
N ASP A 237 -9.70 -20.23 19.16
CA ASP A 237 -8.42 -19.71 18.69
C ASP A 237 -8.60 -18.43 17.87
N MET A 238 -7.65 -17.50 18.00
CA MET A 238 -7.70 -16.20 17.33
C MET A 238 -6.38 -15.87 16.64
N VAL A 239 -6.43 -15.38 15.41
CA VAL A 239 -5.29 -14.77 14.72
C VAL A 239 -5.02 -13.42 15.34
N VAL A 240 -3.74 -13.15 15.60
CA VAL A 240 -3.25 -11.83 16.01
C VAL A 240 -3.30 -10.89 14.80
N PRO A 241 -4.22 -9.90 14.76
CA PRO A 241 -4.38 -9.04 13.59
C PRO A 241 -3.25 -8.01 13.51
N HIS A 242 -2.98 -7.51 12.31
CA HIS A 242 -2.06 -6.38 12.14
C HIS A 242 -2.66 -5.11 12.78
N LEU A 243 -1.82 -4.20 13.25
CA LEU A 243 -2.27 -3.02 14.02
C LEU A 243 -2.35 -1.72 13.20
N ARG A 244 -1.96 -1.78 11.92
CA ARG A 244 -1.83 -0.60 11.04
C ARG A 244 -3.13 0.18 10.78
N ASN A 245 -4.30 -0.45 10.95
CA ASN A 245 -5.60 0.16 10.71
C ASN A 245 -6.37 0.51 12.00
N LEU A 246 -5.77 0.38 13.19
CA LEU A 246 -6.46 0.66 14.46
C LEU A 246 -7.03 2.07 14.52
N HIS A 247 -6.32 3.05 13.95
CA HIS A 247 -6.79 4.44 13.87
C HIS A 247 -8.14 4.59 13.16
N LYS A 248 -8.51 3.63 12.31
CA LYS A 248 -9.79 3.59 11.59
C LYS A 248 -10.91 2.93 12.38
N LYS A 249 -10.67 2.32 13.55
CA LYS A 249 -11.70 1.61 14.35
C LYS A 249 -12.35 2.49 15.44
N THR A 250 -12.22 3.81 15.33
CA THR A 250 -12.76 4.78 16.30
C THR A 250 -14.16 5.28 15.94
N GLY A 251 -14.88 5.82 16.93
CA GLY A 251 -16.18 6.47 16.73
C GLY A 251 -17.40 5.65 17.16
N PHE A 252 -17.20 4.43 17.65
CA PHE A 252 -18.20 3.67 18.39
C PHE A 252 -18.33 4.21 19.81
N ASP A 253 -19.56 4.45 20.27
CA ASP A 253 -19.85 4.80 21.66
C ASP A 253 -21.16 4.11 22.09
N PRO A 254 -21.10 3.02 22.87
CA PRO A 254 -22.29 2.26 23.26
C PRO A 254 -23.21 3.03 24.23
N LYS A 255 -22.77 4.17 24.77
CA LYS A 255 -23.54 4.98 25.72
C LYS A 255 -24.19 6.20 25.08
N SER A 256 -23.85 6.49 23.82
CA SER A 256 -24.33 7.67 23.11
C SER A 256 -25.33 7.30 22.01
N PRO A 257 -26.49 7.98 21.92
CA PRO A 257 -27.38 7.84 20.75
C PRO A 257 -26.79 8.50 19.49
N GLN A 258 -25.71 9.25 19.62
CA GLN A 258 -24.99 9.92 18.52
C GLN A 258 -23.68 9.18 18.26
N THR A 259 -23.77 7.90 17.86
CA THR A 259 -22.61 7.11 17.45
C THR A 259 -22.46 7.14 15.93
N LYS A 260 -21.23 7.37 15.46
CA LYS A 260 -20.94 7.47 14.01
C LYS A 260 -20.62 6.10 13.39
N ARG A 261 -20.42 5.07 14.21
CA ARG A 261 -20.09 3.70 13.79
C ARG A 261 -20.76 2.67 14.71
N GLY A 262 -21.07 1.50 14.17
CA GLY A 262 -21.82 0.47 14.90
C GLY A 262 -20.99 -0.34 15.90
N PHE A 263 -19.70 -0.55 15.65
CA PHE A 263 -18.85 -1.48 16.40
C PHE A 263 -17.40 -0.96 16.52
N GLY A 264 -16.71 -1.33 17.60
CA GLY A 264 -15.37 -0.85 17.93
C GLY A 264 -14.25 -1.90 17.77
N PHE A 265 -13.41 -2.02 18.80
CA PHE A 265 -12.22 -2.88 18.87
C PHE A 265 -12.56 -4.34 19.25
N LEU A 266 -11.55 -5.22 19.13
CA LEU A 266 -11.64 -6.69 19.13
C LEU A 266 -12.31 -7.30 17.89
N HIS A 267 -12.35 -8.64 17.87
CA HIS A 267 -12.95 -9.43 16.81
C HIS A 267 -14.47 -9.26 16.76
N ASP A 268 -15.13 -8.96 17.86
CA ASP A 268 -16.59 -8.84 17.98
C ASP A 268 -17.06 -7.38 17.99
N GLY A 269 -16.12 -6.43 18.09
CA GLY A 269 -16.41 -5.01 18.11
C GLY A 269 -16.90 -4.48 19.46
N THR A 270 -16.74 -5.23 20.55
CA THR A 270 -17.33 -4.91 21.86
C THR A 270 -16.79 -3.63 22.50
N PHE A 271 -15.51 -3.28 22.28
CA PHE A 271 -14.87 -2.18 23.01
C PHE A 271 -14.86 -0.88 22.20
N ALA A 272 -15.32 0.23 22.78
CA ALA A 272 -15.30 1.56 22.15
C ALA A 272 -13.88 2.10 21.90
N ASP A 273 -12.94 1.77 22.78
CA ASP A 273 -11.56 2.23 22.77
C ASP A 273 -10.61 1.19 23.39
N LEU A 274 -9.31 1.31 23.09
CA LEU A 274 -8.30 0.37 23.57
C LEU A 274 -8.05 0.55 25.07
N ARG A 275 -8.17 1.77 25.60
CA ARG A 275 -8.14 2.04 27.05
C ARG A 275 -9.10 1.14 27.82
N THR A 276 -10.36 1.13 27.42
CA THR A 276 -11.43 0.37 28.07
C THR A 276 -11.18 -1.12 27.89
N TYR A 277 -10.70 -1.55 26.73
CA TYR A 277 -10.25 -2.92 26.53
C TYR A 277 -9.17 -3.31 27.54
N PHE A 278 -8.04 -2.60 27.58
CA PHE A 278 -6.94 -2.89 28.50
C PHE A 278 -7.33 -2.90 29.97
N LYS A 279 -8.26 -2.03 30.38
CA LYS A 279 -8.72 -1.96 31.77
C LYS A 279 -9.60 -3.14 32.16
N ASN A 280 -10.40 -3.66 31.24
CA ASN A 280 -11.37 -4.72 31.53
C ASN A 280 -10.83 -6.12 31.21
N PHE A 281 -9.67 -6.23 30.56
CA PHE A 281 -9.06 -7.50 30.21
C PHE A 281 -7.94 -7.86 31.21
N PRO A 282 -8.13 -8.88 32.07
CA PRO A 282 -7.27 -9.12 33.23
C PRO A 282 -5.88 -9.66 32.88
N VAL A 283 -5.58 -9.94 31.61
CA VAL A 283 -4.26 -10.39 31.17
C VAL A 283 -3.23 -9.26 31.15
N PHE A 284 -3.68 -8.00 31.04
CA PHE A 284 -2.81 -6.84 30.99
C PHE A 284 -2.52 -6.31 32.38
N THR A 285 -1.28 -5.93 32.63
CA THR A 285 -0.84 -5.30 33.88
C THR A 285 -0.13 -4.01 33.55
N PHE A 286 -0.72 -2.91 34.01
CA PHE A 286 -0.13 -1.58 33.96
C PHE A 286 0.09 -1.11 35.40
N ASN A 287 1.19 -0.40 35.66
CA ASN A 287 1.48 0.15 36.99
C ASN A 287 0.50 1.28 37.34
N ASP A 288 0.08 2.05 36.34
CA ASP A 288 -0.88 3.13 36.46
C ASP A 288 -1.67 3.36 35.16
N ASP A 289 -2.65 4.26 35.23
CA ASP A 289 -3.47 4.62 34.06
C ASP A 289 -2.67 5.37 33.00
N THR A 290 -1.56 5.99 33.35
CA THR A 290 -0.73 6.75 32.43
C THR A 290 0.01 5.82 31.46
N GLU A 291 0.58 4.70 31.93
CA GLU A 291 1.17 3.69 31.05
C GLU A 291 0.15 3.14 30.03
N ARG A 292 -1.08 2.88 30.48
CA ARG A 292 -2.18 2.41 29.62
C ARG A 292 -2.56 3.41 28.54
N ILE A 293 -2.62 4.69 28.91
CA ILE A 293 -2.96 5.80 27.99
C ILE A 293 -1.86 5.96 26.94
N ASP A 294 -0.60 5.80 27.31
CA ASP A 294 0.55 5.91 26.40
C ASP A 294 0.62 4.76 25.40
N VAL A 295 0.38 3.52 25.85
CA VAL A 295 0.32 2.37 24.95
C VAL A 295 -0.80 2.53 23.92
N GLU A 296 -1.98 3.02 24.32
CA GLU A 296 -3.01 3.37 23.34
C GLU A 296 -2.52 4.48 22.39
N ALA A 297 -1.91 5.55 22.90
CA ALA A 297 -1.39 6.64 22.07
C ALA A 297 -0.44 6.12 20.98
N PHE A 298 0.47 5.22 21.34
CA PHE A 298 1.34 4.51 20.39
C PHE A 298 0.54 3.70 19.36
N MET A 299 -0.40 2.87 19.81
CA MET A 299 -1.18 2.00 18.93
C MET A 299 -2.08 2.78 17.97
N MET A 300 -2.51 3.99 18.35
CA MET A 300 -3.23 4.89 17.46
C MET A 300 -2.30 5.59 16.45
N CYS A 301 -1.02 5.76 16.79
CA CYS A 301 0.04 6.27 15.92
C CYS A 301 0.86 5.15 15.24
N PHE A 302 0.36 3.91 15.24
CA PHE A 302 1.10 2.74 14.78
C PHE A 302 1.52 2.87 13.30
N GLY A 303 2.80 2.61 13.03
CA GLY A 303 3.41 2.72 11.70
C GLY A 303 3.25 1.46 10.83
N GLY A 304 4.18 1.23 9.90
CA GLY A 304 4.25 0.01 9.08
C GLY A 304 3.34 -0.03 7.85
N GLY A 305 2.67 1.07 7.54
CA GLY A 305 2.03 1.34 6.25
C GLY A 305 2.93 2.19 5.33
N PRO A 306 2.39 2.72 4.22
CA PRO A 306 3.05 3.76 3.45
C PRO A 306 3.41 4.96 4.33
N HIS A 307 4.49 5.64 3.96
CA HIS A 307 4.98 6.81 4.69
C HIS A 307 3.88 7.88 4.84
N PRO A 308 3.71 8.55 6.00
CA PRO A 308 2.71 9.60 6.24
C PRO A 308 2.70 10.75 5.22
N ALA A 309 3.86 11.06 4.64
CA ALA A 309 3.92 12.03 3.56
C ALA A 309 3.26 11.57 2.25
N THR A 310 3.06 10.27 2.02
CA THR A 310 2.51 9.75 0.75
C THR A 310 1.13 10.34 0.46
N GLY A 311 0.97 10.96 -0.71
CA GLY A 311 -0.26 11.66 -1.11
C GLY A 311 -0.37 13.08 -0.56
N ALA A 312 0.56 13.54 0.29
CA ALA A 312 0.60 14.93 0.71
C ALA A 312 0.95 15.83 -0.48
N GLN A 313 0.22 16.92 -0.60
CA GLN A 313 0.40 17.92 -1.66
C GLN A 313 0.69 19.29 -1.08
N TRP A 314 1.50 20.05 -1.80
CA TRP A 314 1.74 21.47 -1.55
C TRP A 314 1.81 22.23 -2.87
N THR A 315 0.91 23.19 -3.05
CA THR A 315 0.88 24.04 -4.24
C THR A 315 1.56 25.36 -3.94
N MET A 316 2.66 25.65 -4.64
CA MET A 316 3.29 26.96 -4.64
C MET A 316 2.57 27.88 -5.62
N ASP A 317 2.24 29.09 -5.16
CA ASP A 317 1.51 30.12 -5.93
C ASP A 317 2.31 31.42 -6.13
N GLY A 318 3.60 31.40 -5.76
CA GLY A 318 4.49 32.55 -5.78
C GLY A 318 4.37 33.49 -4.56
N THR A 319 3.43 33.23 -3.65
CA THR A 319 3.23 34.03 -2.43
C THR A 319 3.50 33.23 -1.15
N ASN A 320 3.37 31.91 -1.20
CA ASN A 320 3.60 31.03 -0.07
C ASN A 320 5.04 30.48 0.00
N GLY A 321 5.46 30.06 1.21
CA GLY A 321 6.82 29.60 1.48
C GLY A 321 7.10 28.15 1.05
N GLN A 322 8.40 27.81 1.01
CA GLN A 322 8.91 26.49 0.59
C GLN A 322 9.10 25.46 1.70
N ALA A 323 8.93 25.83 2.98
CA ALA A 323 9.27 24.98 4.12
C ALA A 323 8.61 23.58 4.09
N ARG A 324 7.38 23.50 3.58
CA ARG A 324 6.69 22.20 3.44
C ARG A 324 7.28 21.34 2.33
N VAL A 325 7.74 21.95 1.24
CA VAL A 325 8.44 21.23 0.17
C VAL A 325 9.83 20.80 0.63
N ASP A 326 10.54 21.64 1.40
CA ASP A 326 11.82 21.26 2.00
C ASP A 326 11.69 20.00 2.87
N THR A 327 10.59 19.90 3.63
CA THR A 327 10.28 18.69 4.41
C THR A 327 10.07 17.47 3.50
N LEU A 328 9.28 17.60 2.43
CA LEU A 328 9.08 16.50 1.49
C LEU A 328 10.37 16.08 0.76
N VAL A 329 11.23 17.04 0.42
CA VAL A 329 12.55 16.78 -0.17
C VAL A 329 13.43 15.98 0.79
N ALA A 330 13.45 16.35 2.07
CA ALA A 330 14.19 15.61 3.09
C ALA A 330 13.71 14.15 3.21
N GLU A 331 12.40 13.91 3.22
CA GLU A 331 11.84 12.55 3.23
C GLU A 331 12.14 11.78 1.93
N ALA A 332 12.10 12.44 0.77
CA ALA A 332 12.45 11.81 -0.49
C ALA A 332 13.94 11.43 -0.56
N ASP A 333 14.83 12.21 0.04
CA ASP A 333 16.27 11.89 0.15
C ASP A 333 16.54 10.68 1.06
N LEU A 334 15.67 10.40 2.02
CA LEU A 334 15.71 9.14 2.79
C LEU A 334 15.23 7.93 1.97
N GLY A 335 14.61 8.15 0.81
CA GLY A 335 14.07 7.12 -0.07
C GLY A 335 12.80 6.46 0.46
N VAL A 336 12.10 7.11 1.41
CA VAL A 336 10.85 6.61 2.01
C VAL A 336 9.60 7.08 1.27
N ILE A 337 9.75 8.13 0.44
CA ILE A 337 8.77 8.58 -0.54
C ILE A 337 9.45 8.86 -1.88
N GLY A 338 8.65 8.87 -2.93
CA GLY A 338 8.97 9.59 -4.15
C GLY A 338 8.41 11.00 -4.12
N LEU A 339 8.90 11.89 -4.99
CA LEU A 339 8.41 13.26 -5.06
C LEU A 339 8.33 13.74 -6.51
N ILE A 340 7.22 14.38 -6.86
CA ILE A 340 6.98 14.96 -8.18
C ILE A 340 6.51 16.41 -8.04
N ALA A 341 6.62 17.18 -9.12
CA ALA A 341 5.96 18.47 -9.24
C ALA A 341 5.22 18.57 -10.58
N LYS A 342 4.01 19.12 -10.58
CA LYS A 342 3.20 19.37 -11.79
C LYS A 342 2.66 20.80 -11.76
N GLY A 343 2.67 21.48 -12.89
CA GLY A 343 2.23 22.87 -12.99
C GLY A 343 2.06 23.32 -14.44
N ARG A 344 1.95 24.64 -14.64
CA ARG A 344 1.97 25.25 -15.96
C ARG A 344 3.14 26.21 -16.09
N ASP A 345 3.73 26.30 -17.28
CA ASP A 345 4.68 27.36 -17.59
C ASP A 345 3.97 28.67 -18.01
N GLY A 346 4.75 29.73 -18.21
CA GLY A 346 4.24 31.05 -18.60
C GLY A 346 3.52 31.09 -19.97
N SER A 347 3.61 30.04 -20.76
CA SER A 347 2.84 29.87 -22.00
C SER A 347 1.53 29.09 -21.81
N GLY A 348 1.25 28.66 -20.58
CA GLY A 348 0.07 27.88 -20.20
C GLY A 348 0.22 26.38 -20.46
N GLN A 349 1.39 25.91 -20.88
CA GLN A 349 1.64 24.50 -21.16
C GLN A 349 1.82 23.73 -19.85
N MET A 350 1.23 22.54 -19.77
CA MET A 350 1.45 21.64 -18.62
C MET A 350 2.89 21.17 -18.61
N ARG A 351 3.49 21.17 -17.41
CA ARG A 351 4.85 20.72 -17.14
C ARG A 351 4.87 19.74 -15.98
N GLY A 352 5.79 18.78 -16.04
CA GLY A 352 6.05 17.79 -15.02
C GLY A 352 7.52 17.69 -14.64
N TYR A 353 7.75 17.29 -13.39
CA TYR A 353 9.08 17.10 -12.83
C TYR A 353 9.11 15.88 -11.91
N ALA A 354 10.18 15.10 -11.98
CA ALA A 354 10.45 13.96 -11.11
C ALA A 354 11.70 14.24 -10.27
N TYR A 355 11.61 14.03 -8.96
CA TYR A 355 12.75 14.19 -8.06
C TYR A 355 13.73 13.03 -8.22
N LEU A 356 15.02 13.33 -8.39
CA LEU A 356 16.09 12.34 -8.59
C LEU A 356 16.88 12.04 -7.30
N GLY A 357 16.66 12.82 -6.24
CA GLY A 357 17.50 12.83 -5.04
C GLY A 357 18.57 13.92 -5.06
N SER A 358 19.11 14.24 -3.89
CA SER A 358 20.20 15.22 -3.71
C SER A 358 19.90 16.62 -4.28
N GLY A 359 18.64 17.05 -4.20
CA GLY A 359 18.16 18.36 -4.65
C GLY A 359 17.90 18.48 -6.16
N LEU A 360 18.07 17.40 -6.94
CA LEU A 360 17.93 17.42 -8.40
C LEU A 360 16.54 16.97 -8.86
N TRP A 361 16.04 17.66 -9.89
CA TRP A 361 14.73 17.41 -10.51
C TRP A 361 14.87 17.25 -12.01
N ARG A 362 14.31 16.16 -12.55
CA ARG A 362 14.21 15.88 -13.98
C ARG A 362 12.97 16.58 -14.55
N PRO A 363 13.10 17.51 -15.51
CA PRO A 363 11.96 18.00 -16.27
C PRO A 363 11.43 16.93 -17.24
N ASP A 364 10.17 17.07 -17.63
CA ASP A 364 9.47 16.25 -18.63
C ASP A 364 9.89 16.48 -20.08
N ARG A 365 11.03 17.15 -20.33
CA ARG A 365 11.60 17.39 -21.66
C ARG A 365 13.09 17.09 -21.65
N ALA A 366 13.56 16.14 -22.47
CA ALA A 366 14.93 15.64 -22.42
C ALA A 366 15.99 16.67 -22.83
N ALA A 367 15.61 17.67 -23.62
CA ALA A 367 16.48 18.77 -24.02
C ALA A 367 16.76 19.77 -22.87
N GLU A 368 15.95 19.76 -21.82
CA GLU A 368 16.12 20.62 -20.64
C GLU A 368 17.01 19.93 -19.61
N PRO A 369 18.00 20.64 -19.01
CA PRO A 369 18.84 20.05 -17.99
C PRO A 369 18.07 19.80 -16.70
N ASP A 370 18.56 18.89 -15.88
CA ASP A 370 18.13 18.75 -14.49
C ASP A 370 18.23 20.10 -13.76
N THR A 371 17.27 20.36 -12.87
CA THR A 371 17.14 21.63 -12.17
C THR A 371 17.05 21.42 -10.66
N ASP A 372 17.02 22.52 -9.89
CA ASP A 372 16.95 22.52 -8.43
C ASP A 372 15.63 23.14 -7.92
N LEU A 373 15.33 22.91 -6.65
CA LEU A 373 14.10 23.41 -6.02
C LEU A 373 14.00 24.96 -6.07
N PRO A 374 15.05 25.75 -5.77
CA PRO A 374 14.97 27.22 -5.90
C PRO A 374 14.60 27.68 -7.31
N THR A 375 15.16 27.06 -8.35
CA THR A 375 14.86 27.38 -9.75
C THR A 375 13.42 27.03 -10.09
N LEU A 376 12.93 25.85 -9.67
CA LEU A 376 11.53 25.46 -9.85
C LEU A 376 10.55 26.35 -9.09
N ALA A 377 10.84 26.65 -7.83
CA ALA A 377 9.99 27.51 -7.01
C ALA A 377 9.85 28.91 -7.61
N ALA A 378 10.90 29.41 -8.26
CA ALA A 378 10.88 30.71 -8.95
C ALA A 378 9.94 30.74 -10.17
N THR A 379 9.50 29.60 -10.70
CA THR A 379 8.52 29.55 -11.79
C THR A 379 7.08 29.63 -11.30
N ALA A 380 6.84 29.48 -9.99
CA ALA A 380 5.50 29.51 -9.42
C ALA A 380 4.95 30.93 -9.29
N GLY A 381 3.71 31.13 -9.74
CA GLY A 381 3.00 32.40 -9.68
C GLY A 381 1.53 32.22 -10.10
N PRO A 382 0.70 33.27 -10.04
CA PRO A 382 -0.69 33.19 -10.49
C PRO A 382 -0.82 32.68 -11.93
N GLY A 383 -1.50 31.55 -12.13
CA GLY A 383 -1.65 30.86 -13.42
C GLY A 383 -0.50 29.94 -13.83
N THR A 384 0.54 29.85 -13.00
CA THR A 384 1.74 29.00 -13.15
C THR A 384 2.04 28.24 -11.86
N GLU A 385 0.99 27.96 -11.08
CA GLU A 385 1.11 27.30 -9.79
C GLU A 385 1.78 25.93 -9.96
N LEU A 386 2.67 25.59 -9.02
CA LEU A 386 3.44 24.36 -9.04
C LEU A 386 3.04 23.50 -7.85
N THR A 387 2.42 22.35 -8.11
CA THR A 387 1.98 21.42 -7.07
C THR A 387 2.97 20.29 -6.91
N PHE A 388 3.59 20.23 -5.74
CA PHE A 388 4.46 19.15 -5.29
C PHE A 388 3.59 18.05 -4.68
N THR A 389 3.81 16.81 -5.09
CA THR A 389 3.06 15.65 -4.58
C THR A 389 4.05 14.57 -4.17
N ALA A 390 3.98 14.16 -2.91
CA ALA A 390 4.68 12.98 -2.44
C ALA A 390 3.97 11.72 -2.95
N VAL A 391 4.72 10.82 -3.58
CA VAL A 391 4.22 9.58 -4.19
C VAL A 391 4.91 8.37 -3.56
N LEU A 392 4.47 7.16 -3.90
CA LEU A 392 5.19 5.96 -3.48
C LEU A 392 6.61 5.96 -4.10
N PRO A 393 7.64 5.49 -3.37
CA PRO A 393 8.99 5.36 -3.93
C PRO A 393 8.99 4.56 -5.23
N GLY A 394 9.65 5.09 -6.27
CA GLY A 394 9.76 4.46 -7.58
C GLY A 394 8.70 4.88 -8.62
N GLU A 395 7.65 5.59 -8.19
CA GLU A 395 6.57 6.11 -9.05
C GLU A 395 6.86 7.52 -9.59
N GLU A 396 8.00 8.12 -9.26
CA GLU A 396 8.32 9.53 -9.56
C GLU A 396 8.35 9.80 -11.05
N PHE A 397 8.92 8.87 -11.82
CA PHE A 397 9.01 9.01 -13.27
C PHE A 397 7.63 8.93 -13.90
N ARG A 398 6.90 7.85 -13.61
CA ARG A 398 5.59 7.62 -14.20
C ARG A 398 4.60 8.74 -13.87
N LEU A 399 4.52 9.13 -12.60
CA LEU A 399 3.60 10.18 -12.18
C LEU A 399 4.10 11.59 -12.52
N GLY A 400 5.42 11.77 -12.62
CA GLY A 400 6.05 13.08 -12.76
C GLY A 400 6.28 13.51 -14.20
N VAL A 401 6.77 12.63 -15.06
CA VAL A 401 7.35 13.03 -16.37
C VAL A 401 7.07 12.08 -17.54
N ASP A 402 6.54 10.87 -17.31
CA ASP A 402 6.30 9.84 -18.34
C ASP A 402 5.02 9.07 -17.98
N ARG A 403 3.87 9.65 -18.31
CA ARG A 403 2.58 9.27 -17.72
C ARG A 403 2.14 7.86 -18.10
N ASP A 404 2.45 7.42 -19.31
CA ASP A 404 2.07 6.13 -19.86
C ASP A 404 3.17 5.05 -19.76
N ASP A 405 4.33 5.41 -19.19
CA ASP A 405 5.46 4.50 -18.91
C ASP A 405 6.03 3.86 -20.19
N ASP A 406 5.94 4.56 -21.33
CA ASP A 406 6.45 4.11 -22.62
C ASP A 406 7.95 4.44 -22.83
N GLY A 407 8.52 5.26 -21.94
CA GLY A 407 9.91 5.68 -21.92
C GLY A 407 10.19 7.01 -22.62
N PHE A 408 9.18 7.68 -23.16
CA PHE A 408 9.24 9.05 -23.67
C PHE A 408 8.69 10.02 -22.63
N LEU A 409 9.25 11.23 -22.59
CA LEU A 409 8.82 12.22 -21.60
C LEU A 409 7.61 13.00 -22.13
N ASP A 410 6.65 13.27 -21.23
CA ASP A 410 5.34 13.87 -21.49
C ASP A 410 5.40 15.13 -22.39
N ARG A 411 6.48 15.92 -22.32
CA ARG A 411 6.64 17.15 -23.11
C ARG A 411 7.34 16.91 -24.44
N ASP A 412 8.29 15.99 -24.52
CA ASP A 412 8.94 15.60 -25.77
C ASP A 412 7.92 15.04 -26.77
N GLU A 413 6.93 14.28 -26.27
CA GLU A 413 5.83 13.75 -27.06
C GLU A 413 4.92 14.86 -27.60
N ARG A 414 4.46 15.75 -26.71
CA ARG A 414 3.61 16.88 -27.10
C ARG A 414 4.28 17.80 -28.12
N ASP A 415 5.61 17.96 -28.05
CA ASP A 415 6.36 18.78 -29.01
C ASP A 415 6.33 18.22 -30.44
N VAL A 416 6.14 16.91 -30.59
CA VAL A 416 5.99 16.24 -31.88
C VAL A 416 4.56 15.81 -32.18
N SER A 417 3.59 16.30 -31.41
CA SER A 417 2.16 15.95 -31.52
C SER A 417 1.86 14.45 -31.29
N ALA A 418 2.71 13.77 -30.54
CA ALA A 418 2.40 12.49 -29.91
C ALA A 418 1.51 12.73 -28.68
N ASP A 419 0.66 11.74 -28.36
CA ASP A 419 -0.25 11.74 -27.23
C ASP A 419 0.39 11.04 -26.01
N PRO A 420 0.82 11.78 -24.97
CA PRO A 420 1.43 11.21 -23.75
C PRO A 420 0.42 10.50 -22.82
N ASP A 421 -0.82 10.34 -23.30
CA ASP A 421 -1.86 9.54 -22.69
C ASP A 421 -2.12 8.24 -23.49
N ASP A 422 -1.26 7.89 -24.45
CA ASP A 422 -1.32 6.66 -25.26
C ASP A 422 0.09 6.06 -25.49
N PRO A 423 0.43 4.92 -24.85
CA PRO A 423 1.77 4.32 -24.96
C PRO A 423 2.10 3.76 -26.36
N LEU A 424 1.15 3.78 -27.29
CA LEU A 424 1.38 3.46 -28.70
C LEU A 424 1.66 4.70 -29.56
N SER A 425 1.42 5.90 -29.03
CA SER A 425 1.60 7.18 -29.69
C SER A 425 2.97 7.79 -29.39
N THR A 426 4.04 7.14 -29.82
CA THR A 426 5.40 7.61 -29.52
C THR A 426 5.91 8.67 -30.52
N PRO A 427 6.97 9.43 -30.19
CA PRO A 427 7.68 10.28 -31.14
C PRO A 427 8.16 9.46 -32.35
N ALA A 428 7.63 9.76 -33.54
CA ALA A 428 7.97 9.04 -34.77
C ALA A 428 9.49 8.95 -34.96
N THR A 429 10.01 7.72 -35.02
CA THR A 429 11.44 7.39 -35.17
C THR A 429 12.15 8.38 -36.11
N VAL A 430 12.93 9.31 -35.55
CA VAL A 430 13.95 10.01 -36.34
C VAL A 430 14.97 8.94 -36.70
N VAL A 431 14.91 8.47 -37.96
CA VAL A 431 15.94 7.63 -38.55
C VAL A 431 17.27 8.39 -38.45
N GLY A 432 18.06 8.07 -37.43
CA GLY A 432 19.38 8.68 -37.23
C GLY A 432 19.80 8.98 -35.79
N ALA A 433 18.93 8.83 -34.79
CA ALA A 433 19.36 8.84 -33.39
C ALA A 433 18.51 7.87 -32.58
N SER A 434 19.11 6.75 -32.17
CA SER A 434 18.56 5.92 -31.10
C SER A 434 18.52 6.76 -29.81
N VAL A 435 17.39 7.39 -29.51
CA VAL A 435 17.14 8.07 -28.23
C VAL A 435 16.76 7.04 -27.16
N PHE A 436 17.57 5.98 -27.02
CA PHE A 436 17.63 5.15 -25.80
C PHE A 436 18.81 5.60 -24.92
N ALA A 437 19.10 6.89 -24.96
CA ALA A 437 20.25 7.48 -24.30
C ALA A 437 19.80 8.65 -23.45
N ASN A 438 19.17 8.35 -22.31
CA ASN A 438 19.24 9.06 -21.02
C ASN A 438 18.02 8.74 -20.12
N ALA A 439 17.72 7.46 -19.90
CA ALA A 439 17.11 7.09 -18.62
C ALA A 439 18.14 7.40 -17.50
N PRO A 440 17.71 7.65 -16.24
CA PRO A 440 18.61 7.89 -15.13
C PRO A 440 19.68 6.79 -15.07
N GLY A 441 20.84 7.11 -14.48
CA GLY A 441 21.86 6.10 -14.23
C GLY A 441 21.27 4.83 -13.59
N PRO A 442 22.00 3.70 -13.64
CA PRO A 442 21.48 2.39 -13.23
C PRO A 442 20.79 2.48 -11.85
N ALA A 443 19.48 2.24 -11.80
CA ALA A 443 18.72 2.20 -10.56
C ALA A 443 18.37 0.75 -10.22
N LEU A 444 18.32 0.46 -8.92
CA LEU A 444 17.94 -0.83 -8.36
C LEU A 444 17.05 -0.52 -7.17
N TRP A 445 15.87 -1.10 -7.10
CA TRP A 445 14.93 -0.93 -5.98
C TRP A 445 14.29 -2.26 -5.61
N MET A 446 13.70 -2.31 -4.42
CA MET A 446 12.99 -3.49 -3.95
C MET A 446 11.54 -3.40 -4.44
N THR A 447 11.08 -4.39 -5.19
CA THR A 447 9.65 -4.56 -5.55
C THR A 447 8.97 -5.60 -4.65
N GLY A 448 9.77 -6.43 -3.98
CA GLY A 448 9.33 -7.39 -2.99
C GLY A 448 9.64 -6.92 -1.57
N GLN A 449 9.18 -7.72 -0.61
CA GLN A 449 9.34 -7.43 0.81
C GLN A 449 10.79 -7.50 1.26
N ASN A 450 11.11 -6.66 2.24
CA ASN A 450 12.39 -6.63 2.89
C ASN A 450 12.19 -6.19 4.35
N PRO A 451 12.36 -7.08 5.35
CA PRO A 451 12.94 -8.43 5.25
C PRO A 451 12.11 -9.47 4.48
N THR A 452 12.75 -10.53 3.97
CA THR A 452 12.10 -11.63 3.22
C THR A 452 12.44 -13.02 3.79
N ARG A 453 11.53 -14.00 3.60
CA ARG A 453 11.69 -15.41 4.01
C ARG A 453 11.74 -16.42 2.86
N SER A 454 11.19 -16.08 1.69
CA SER A 454 10.99 -17.00 0.57
C SER A 454 11.70 -16.56 -0.71
N LEU A 455 11.50 -15.31 -1.12
CA LEU A 455 12.14 -14.71 -2.30
C LEU A 455 12.26 -13.20 -2.15
N SER A 456 13.25 -12.61 -2.82
CA SER A 456 13.44 -11.17 -2.92
C SER A 456 13.15 -10.75 -4.36
N ARG A 457 12.17 -9.87 -4.58
CA ARG A 457 11.92 -9.24 -5.89
C ARG A 457 12.54 -7.86 -5.95
N MET A 458 13.21 -7.56 -7.05
CA MET A 458 13.91 -6.30 -7.25
C MET A 458 13.63 -5.80 -8.66
N GLY A 459 13.21 -4.54 -8.75
CA GLY A 459 13.17 -3.81 -10.01
C GLY A 459 14.52 -3.17 -10.28
N TYR A 460 14.93 -3.12 -11.53
CA TYR A 460 16.11 -2.39 -11.96
C TYR A 460 15.88 -1.69 -13.29
N SER A 461 16.59 -0.57 -13.51
CA SER A 461 16.55 0.17 -14.76
C SER A 461 17.94 0.32 -15.36
N LEU A 462 18.00 0.33 -16.69
CA LEU A 462 19.22 0.57 -17.47
C LEU A 462 19.04 1.81 -18.33
N GLY A 463 19.91 2.80 -18.11
CA GLY A 463 19.88 4.09 -18.81
C GLY A 463 20.21 4.01 -20.30
N ARG A 464 20.94 2.97 -20.71
CA ARG A 464 21.29 2.65 -22.11
C ARG A 464 21.50 1.15 -22.28
N THR A 465 21.31 0.65 -23.50
CA THR A 465 21.64 -0.74 -23.86
C THR A 465 23.12 -1.02 -23.61
N GLY A 466 23.43 -2.10 -22.89
CA GLY A 466 24.79 -2.47 -22.57
C GLY A 466 24.91 -3.58 -21.52
N PRO A 467 26.14 -3.86 -21.05
CA PRO A 467 26.37 -4.87 -20.02
C PRO A 467 25.66 -4.52 -18.71
N ALA A 468 24.86 -5.45 -18.21
CA ALA A 468 24.20 -5.36 -16.91
C ALA A 468 24.43 -6.63 -16.10
N ARG A 469 24.85 -6.44 -14.85
CA ARG A 469 25.12 -7.53 -13.93
C ARG A 469 24.50 -7.25 -12.57
N ILE A 470 23.67 -8.18 -12.08
CA ILE A 470 23.10 -8.14 -10.73
C ILE A 470 23.67 -9.29 -9.93
N GLU A 471 24.32 -8.94 -8.82
CA GLU A 471 25.00 -9.89 -7.94
C GLU A 471 24.59 -9.69 -6.48
N VAL A 472 24.47 -10.80 -5.76
CA VAL A 472 24.16 -10.83 -4.34
C VAL A 472 25.43 -11.16 -3.56
N PHE A 473 25.68 -10.43 -2.48
CA PHE A 473 26.83 -10.57 -1.60
C PHE A 473 26.39 -10.77 -0.15
N ASP A 474 27.17 -11.53 0.62
CA ASP A 474 27.02 -11.60 2.07
C ASP A 474 27.69 -10.39 2.77
N ILE A 475 27.56 -10.28 4.09
CA ILE A 475 28.15 -9.20 4.89
C ILE A 475 29.69 -9.19 4.85
N ALA A 476 30.33 -10.30 4.51
CA ALA A 476 31.78 -10.40 4.32
C ALA A 476 32.22 -9.99 2.90
N GLY A 477 31.28 -9.57 2.04
CA GLY A 477 31.54 -9.17 0.65
C GLY A 477 31.76 -10.36 -0.29
N ARG A 478 31.48 -11.59 0.14
CA ARG A 478 31.59 -12.77 -0.73
C ARG A 478 30.35 -12.85 -1.62
N ARG A 479 30.55 -13.08 -2.92
CA ARG A 479 29.45 -13.26 -3.86
C ARG A 479 28.72 -14.56 -3.58
N VAL A 480 27.43 -14.45 -3.33
CA VAL A 480 26.50 -15.53 -3.00
C VAL A 480 25.83 -16.05 -4.27
N GLN A 481 25.33 -15.15 -5.12
CA GLN A 481 24.59 -15.48 -6.33
C GLN A 481 24.77 -14.40 -7.41
N THR A 482 24.62 -14.77 -8.68
CA THR A 482 24.46 -13.82 -9.80
C THR A 482 23.06 -14.00 -10.38
N LEU A 483 22.26 -12.94 -10.34
CA LEU A 483 20.85 -12.97 -10.80
C LEU A 483 20.74 -12.56 -12.26
N VAL A 484 21.51 -11.55 -12.67
CA VAL A 484 21.58 -11.07 -14.04
C VAL A 484 23.04 -11.01 -14.45
N ASN A 485 23.34 -11.51 -15.65
CA ASN A 485 24.65 -11.37 -16.28
C ASN A 485 24.46 -11.30 -17.79
N ASN A 486 23.98 -10.16 -18.27
CA ASN A 486 23.66 -9.94 -19.67
C ASN A 486 24.66 -8.94 -20.28
N PRO A 487 25.49 -9.35 -21.27
CA PRO A 487 26.47 -8.45 -21.89
C PRO A 487 25.84 -7.38 -22.79
N ALA A 488 24.57 -7.52 -23.16
CA ALA A 488 23.85 -6.61 -24.06
C ALA A 488 22.36 -6.51 -23.64
N ALA A 489 22.11 -6.12 -22.39
CA ALA A 489 20.76 -5.85 -21.92
C ALA A 489 20.23 -4.58 -22.59
N ALA A 490 18.98 -4.59 -23.04
CA ALA A 490 18.32 -3.41 -23.59
C ALA A 490 18.18 -2.32 -22.52
N ALA A 491 18.11 -1.05 -22.94
CA ALA A 491 17.65 0.03 -22.05
C ALA A 491 16.19 -0.24 -21.62
N GLY A 492 15.81 0.23 -20.43
CA GLY A 492 14.45 0.06 -19.89
C GLY A 492 14.40 -0.45 -18.45
N ARG A 493 13.19 -0.70 -17.94
CA ARG A 493 12.93 -1.29 -16.62
C ARG A 493 12.72 -2.79 -16.72
N PHE A 494 13.22 -3.51 -15.72
CA PHE A 494 13.19 -4.96 -15.65
C PHE A 494 12.98 -5.42 -14.20
N GLU A 495 12.50 -6.65 -14.03
CA GLU A 495 12.44 -7.29 -12.71
C GLU A 495 13.45 -8.46 -12.64
N SER A 496 14.05 -8.64 -11.47
CA SER A 496 14.86 -9.80 -11.11
C SER A 496 14.36 -10.39 -9.79
N VAL A 497 14.32 -11.72 -9.72
CA VAL A 497 13.93 -12.45 -8.51
C VAL A 497 15.11 -13.24 -7.97
N TRP A 498 15.29 -13.21 -6.66
CA TRP A 498 16.22 -14.07 -5.94
C TRP A 498 15.46 -14.99 -4.99
N ASP A 499 15.54 -16.29 -5.22
CA ASP A 499 14.90 -17.37 -4.45
C ASP A 499 15.62 -17.74 -3.13
N LEU A 500 16.49 -16.84 -2.65
CA LEU A 500 17.30 -17.01 -1.44
C LEU A 500 18.23 -18.23 -1.49
N ARG A 501 18.68 -18.63 -2.69
CA ARG A 501 19.69 -19.67 -2.87
C ARG A 501 21.04 -19.09 -3.30
N ASP A 502 22.12 -19.73 -2.84
CA ASP A 502 23.46 -19.49 -3.34
C ASP A 502 23.66 -20.10 -4.74
N SER A 503 24.79 -19.80 -5.36
CA SER A 503 25.21 -20.34 -6.66
C SER A 503 25.31 -21.88 -6.73
N ARG A 504 25.22 -22.60 -5.59
CA ARG A 504 25.18 -24.07 -5.51
C ARG A 504 23.77 -24.60 -5.26
N GLY A 505 22.74 -23.75 -5.35
CA GLY A 505 21.34 -24.12 -5.12
C GLY A 505 20.99 -24.32 -3.64
N ARG A 506 21.89 -23.99 -2.71
CA ARG A 506 21.63 -24.14 -1.27
C ARG A 506 21.01 -22.87 -0.73
N GLN A 507 20.04 -23.04 0.15
CA GLN A 507 19.32 -21.93 0.76
C GLN A 507 20.23 -21.15 1.72
N VAL A 508 20.30 -19.83 1.60
CA VAL A 508 21.24 -18.97 2.35
C VAL A 508 20.79 -18.73 3.79
N SER A 509 21.69 -18.55 4.76
CA SER A 509 21.29 -18.36 6.18
C SER A 509 20.54 -17.05 6.42
N SER A 510 19.78 -16.95 7.53
CA SER A 510 19.27 -15.66 8.01
C SER A 510 20.41 -14.65 8.15
N GLY A 511 20.18 -13.40 7.76
CA GLY A 511 21.18 -12.35 7.81
C GLY A 511 21.00 -11.28 6.74
N THR A 512 21.92 -10.33 6.73
CA THR A 512 21.92 -9.21 5.79
C THR A 512 22.77 -9.55 4.56
N TYR A 513 22.17 -9.33 3.40
CA TYR A 513 22.78 -9.48 2.08
C TYR A 513 22.74 -8.15 1.34
N PHE A 514 23.66 -7.98 0.39
CA PHE A 514 23.72 -6.79 -0.46
C PHE A 514 23.58 -7.21 -1.91
N VAL A 515 22.56 -6.66 -2.59
CA VAL A 515 22.38 -6.83 -4.02
C VAL A 515 22.97 -5.62 -4.71
N ARG A 516 23.73 -5.86 -5.77
CA ARG A 516 24.46 -4.84 -6.51
C ARG A 516 24.16 -4.96 -7.99
N LEU A 517 23.75 -3.87 -8.61
CA LEU A 517 23.69 -3.71 -10.05
C LEU A 517 24.98 -3.01 -10.50
N SER A 518 25.68 -3.60 -11.45
CA SER A 518 26.87 -3.03 -12.09
C SER A 518 26.66 -2.89 -13.59
N THR A 519 26.94 -1.69 -14.09
CA THR A 519 26.88 -1.32 -15.52
C THR A 519 28.08 -0.43 -15.86
N PRO A 520 28.39 -0.16 -17.14
CA PRO A 520 29.38 0.83 -17.52
C PRO A 520 29.06 2.26 -17.04
N GLN A 521 27.79 2.56 -16.74
CA GLN A 521 27.33 3.88 -16.32
C GLN A 521 27.44 4.10 -14.80
N GLY A 522 27.64 3.03 -14.03
CA GLY A 522 27.71 3.12 -12.58
C GLY A 522 27.34 1.82 -11.88
N THR A 523 27.43 1.86 -10.56
CA THR A 523 27.05 0.75 -9.67
C THR A 523 26.10 1.27 -8.62
N THR A 524 25.00 0.56 -8.38
CA THR A 524 24.04 0.84 -7.30
C THR A 524 23.79 -0.44 -6.50
N GLY A 525 23.31 -0.31 -5.27
CA GLY A 525 23.05 -1.47 -4.42
C GLY A 525 21.90 -1.28 -3.46
N LYS A 526 21.29 -2.40 -3.07
CA LYS A 526 20.23 -2.47 -2.06
C LYS A 526 20.56 -3.53 -1.03
N ARG A 527 20.18 -3.25 0.21
CA ARG A 527 20.30 -4.18 1.33
C ARG A 527 19.07 -5.09 1.34
N VAL A 528 19.25 -6.39 1.49
CA VAL A 528 18.18 -7.39 1.65
C VAL A 528 18.40 -8.12 2.96
N VAL A 529 17.39 -8.13 3.83
CA VAL A 529 17.42 -8.88 5.09
C VAL A 529 16.67 -10.19 4.89
N VAL A 530 17.36 -11.31 5.08
CA VAL A 530 16.77 -12.66 5.00
C VAL A 530 16.47 -13.14 6.41
N LEU A 531 15.24 -13.58 6.64
CA LEU A 531 14.78 -14.19 7.87
C LEU A 531 14.32 -15.62 7.58
N ARG A 532 14.90 -16.60 8.27
CA ARG A 532 14.30 -17.94 8.38
C ARG A 532 13.50 -18.05 9.65
#